data_AF-A0A7Y2BUX8-F1
#
_entry.id   AF-A0A7Y2BUX8-F1
#
_cell.length_a   1.000
_cell.length_b   1.000
_cell.length_c   1.000
_cell.angle_alpha   90.00
_cell.angle_beta   90.00
_cell.angle_gamma   90.00
#
_symmetry.space_group_name_H-M   'P 1'
#
loop_
_entity.id
_entity.type
_entity.pdbx_description
1 polymer ?
#
loop_
_entity_poly.entity_id
_entity_poly.type
_entity_poly.pdbx_seq_one_letter_code
_entity_poly.pdbx_strand_id
1 'polypeptide(L)'
;MMMYLLYWGLLVAWVFLLWPAFRLKGAPRVWLLIVIAAGITALVYETYMYLWSFANIRLDILLISMALGCLYGSAVLVLLFGHWFNSATLLAAVLVVIGGGMSYKWIEVSRESTRLGEVFEETNRLLFKAKFGSAEVYQNYFGPFDGAGDRYPVGHWQLDGQSHYTRLIINAEGRAWLFYQCQIDAECHSGPGGSGLRRIADQPAQWRASLKPQAGLAFDIKITRTEAGTLALEVRDHNLVFAKAPPPVDPAPAAQSMRFIGPFAHLECSGAHATVRQVWLWEDGARRHAIGIFSSLVAGRYSLHVPVIVMGEATRQAEGWRFSWQRRGRSGTASMEHTANDAILTLDIDGRDVEDADKLMLKSGGFFNDERIELAPLTNAADWQHWFDNVLTGHFVSGDVPVC
;
A
#
# COMPACT_ATOMS: atom_id res chain seq x y z
N MET A 1 -27.47 8.53 -11.10
CA MET A 1 -28.36 8.92 -12.22
C MET A 1 -27.62 9.61 -13.37
N MET A 2 -26.79 10.64 -13.12
CA MET A 2 -26.03 11.34 -14.17
C MET A 2 -25.06 10.42 -14.95
N MET A 3 -24.36 9.50 -14.27
CA MET A 3 -23.48 8.53 -14.93
C MET A 3 -24.21 7.56 -15.86
N TYR A 4 -25.43 7.14 -15.50
CA TYR A 4 -26.25 6.25 -16.33
C TYR A 4 -26.57 6.88 -17.70
N LEU A 5 -26.92 8.18 -17.70
CA LEU A 5 -27.17 8.93 -18.94
C LEU A 5 -25.92 9.07 -19.81
N LEU A 6 -24.73 9.16 -19.19
CA LEU A 6 -23.45 9.18 -19.91
C LEU A 6 -23.13 7.84 -20.59
N TYR A 7 -23.32 6.70 -19.90
CA TYR A 7 -23.14 5.37 -20.50
C TYR A 7 -24.09 5.14 -21.69
N TRP A 8 -25.36 5.55 -21.57
CA TRP A 8 -26.32 5.49 -22.68
C TRP A 8 -25.95 6.43 -23.83
N GLY A 9 -25.54 7.66 -23.54
CA GLY A 9 -25.08 8.61 -24.56
C GLY A 9 -23.87 8.07 -25.34
N LEU A 10 -22.95 7.38 -24.65
CA LEU A 10 -21.79 6.74 -25.28
C LEU A 10 -22.17 5.54 -26.13
N LEU A 11 -23.06 4.69 -25.64
CA LEU A 11 -23.55 3.54 -26.41
C LEU A 11 -24.23 3.99 -27.71
N VAL A 12 -25.03 5.06 -27.63
CA VAL A 12 -25.63 5.70 -28.81
C VAL A 12 -24.54 6.24 -29.75
N ALA A 13 -23.50 6.89 -29.24
CA ALA A 13 -22.39 7.39 -30.05
C ALA A 13 -21.65 6.25 -30.80
N TRP A 14 -21.39 5.12 -30.15
CA TRP A 14 -20.78 3.94 -30.78
C TRP A 14 -21.66 3.34 -31.88
N VAL A 15 -22.99 3.32 -31.68
CA VAL A 15 -23.93 2.87 -32.70
C VAL A 15 -23.90 3.80 -33.92
N PHE A 16 -23.80 5.12 -33.72
CA PHE A 16 -23.64 6.07 -34.83
C PHE A 16 -22.32 5.88 -35.60
N LEU A 17 -21.27 5.41 -34.95
CA LEU A 17 -19.99 5.08 -35.59
C LEU A 17 -20.04 3.85 -36.50
N LEU A 18 -21.10 3.02 -36.43
CA LEU A 18 -21.30 1.92 -37.39
C LEU A 18 -21.64 2.40 -38.79
N TRP A 19 -22.30 3.57 -38.92
CA TRP A 19 -22.73 4.12 -40.21
C TRP A 19 -21.58 4.33 -41.22
N PRO A 20 -20.44 4.94 -40.84
CA PRO A 20 -19.23 5.00 -41.67
C PRO A 20 -18.67 3.63 -42.03
N ALA A 21 -18.72 2.65 -41.12
CA ALA A 21 -18.21 1.30 -41.38
C ALA A 21 -18.93 0.61 -42.54
N PHE A 22 -20.22 0.91 -42.75
CA PHE A 22 -20.98 0.41 -43.89
C PHE A 22 -20.59 1.06 -45.24
N ARG A 23 -19.95 2.23 -45.22
CA ARG A 23 -19.49 2.93 -46.43
C ARG A 23 -18.04 2.58 -46.82
N LEU A 24 -17.25 2.02 -45.91
CA LEU A 24 -15.87 1.60 -46.15
C LEU A 24 -15.81 0.20 -46.79
N LYS A 25 -14.81 -0.05 -47.64
CA LYS A 25 -14.52 -1.36 -48.24
C LYS A 25 -13.11 -1.82 -47.86
N GLY A 26 -12.90 -3.13 -47.74
CA GLY A 26 -11.59 -3.73 -47.44
C GLY A 26 -11.19 -3.70 -45.96
N ALA A 27 -9.89 -3.82 -45.68
CA ALA A 27 -9.32 -3.92 -44.33
C ALA A 27 -9.71 -2.79 -43.35
N PRO A 28 -9.88 -1.52 -43.77
CA PRO A 28 -10.31 -0.43 -42.87
C PRO A 28 -11.70 -0.65 -42.26
N ARG A 29 -12.62 -1.30 -43.00
CA ARG A 29 -13.95 -1.65 -42.48
C ARG A 29 -13.86 -2.68 -41.35
N VAL A 30 -13.00 -3.68 -41.51
CA VAL A 30 -12.82 -4.75 -40.51
C VAL A 30 -12.26 -4.18 -39.21
N TRP A 31 -11.25 -3.32 -39.30
CA TRP A 31 -10.67 -2.65 -38.13
C TRP A 31 -11.67 -1.75 -37.40
N LEU A 32 -12.44 -0.94 -38.14
CA LEU A 32 -13.45 -0.07 -37.53
C LEU A 32 -14.55 -0.88 -36.81
N LEU A 33 -14.97 -2.01 -37.38
CA LEU A 33 -15.94 -2.91 -36.75
C LEU A 33 -15.40 -3.56 -35.48
N ILE A 34 -14.13 -3.97 -35.46
CA ILE A 34 -13.49 -4.54 -34.26
C ILE A 34 -13.45 -3.50 -33.13
N VAL A 35 -13.07 -2.26 -33.43
CA VAL A 35 -12.99 -1.19 -32.44
C VAL A 35 -14.38 -0.84 -31.89
N ILE A 36 -15.39 -0.73 -32.75
CA ILE A 36 -16.77 -0.46 -32.31
C ILE A 36 -17.31 -1.62 -31.48
N ALA A 37 -17.07 -2.88 -31.91
CA ALA A 37 -17.47 -4.05 -31.14
C ALA A 37 -16.82 -4.05 -29.76
N ALA A 38 -15.51 -3.78 -29.66
CA ALA A 38 -14.81 -3.67 -28.39
C ALA A 38 -15.37 -2.55 -27.49
N GLY A 39 -15.68 -1.38 -28.06
CA GLY A 39 -16.29 -0.26 -27.33
C GLY A 39 -17.69 -0.58 -26.80
N ILE A 40 -18.54 -1.19 -27.63
CA ILE A 40 -19.89 -1.63 -27.23
C ILE A 40 -19.80 -2.72 -26.15
N THR A 41 -18.95 -3.73 -26.33
CA THR A 41 -18.78 -4.82 -25.36
C THR A 41 -18.28 -4.30 -24.02
N ALA A 42 -17.32 -3.36 -24.01
CA ALA A 42 -16.84 -2.72 -22.79
C ALA A 42 -17.95 -1.94 -22.06
N LEU A 43 -18.74 -1.14 -22.78
CA LEU A 43 -19.86 -0.39 -22.19
C LEU A 43 -20.98 -1.28 -21.67
N VAL A 44 -21.31 -2.37 -22.38
CA VAL A 44 -22.30 -3.35 -21.94
C VAL A 44 -21.82 -4.08 -20.69
N TYR A 45 -20.55 -4.49 -20.65
CA TYR A 45 -19.93 -5.12 -19.49
C TYR A 45 -19.97 -4.20 -18.26
N GLU A 46 -19.58 -2.93 -18.40
CA GLU A 46 -19.64 -1.95 -17.31
C GLU A 46 -21.08 -1.68 -16.84
N THR A 47 -22.03 -1.57 -17.77
CA THR A 47 -23.46 -1.38 -17.43
C THR A 47 -24.01 -2.60 -16.69
N TYR A 48 -23.60 -3.80 -17.09
CA TYR A 48 -23.94 -5.05 -16.39
C TYR A 48 -23.31 -5.09 -14.99
N MET A 49 -22.02 -4.80 -14.87
CA MET A 49 -21.30 -4.76 -13.58
C MET A 49 -21.92 -3.73 -12.62
N TYR A 50 -22.36 -2.57 -13.11
CA TYR A 50 -23.07 -1.55 -12.32
C TYR A 50 -24.45 -2.00 -11.83
N LEU A 51 -25.19 -2.77 -12.64
CA LEU A 51 -26.57 -3.20 -12.33
C LEU A 51 -26.63 -4.50 -11.51
N TRP A 52 -25.64 -5.39 -11.66
CA TRP A 52 -25.71 -6.76 -11.14
C TRP A 52 -24.53 -7.16 -10.24
N SER A 53 -23.44 -6.38 -10.18
CA SER A 53 -22.31 -6.68 -9.30
C SER A 53 -22.09 -5.57 -8.27
N PHE A 54 -21.59 -5.93 -7.08
CA PHE A 54 -21.14 -4.98 -6.06
C PHE A 54 -19.72 -4.44 -6.32
N ALA A 55 -19.20 -4.54 -7.55
CA ALA A 55 -17.86 -4.09 -7.89
C ALA A 55 -17.78 -2.56 -8.03
N ASN A 56 -16.59 -2.02 -7.76
CA ASN A 56 -16.31 -0.59 -7.93
C ASN A 56 -16.51 -0.16 -9.38
N ILE A 57 -17.31 0.88 -9.60
CA ILE A 57 -17.49 1.51 -10.90
C ILE A 57 -16.16 2.13 -11.33
N ARG A 58 -15.61 1.63 -12.44
CA ARG A 58 -14.32 2.07 -12.97
C ARG A 58 -14.50 3.31 -13.84
N LEU A 59 -14.41 4.50 -13.22
CA LEU A 59 -14.48 5.82 -13.88
C LEU A 59 -13.48 5.91 -15.06
N ASP A 60 -12.35 5.23 -14.93
CA ASP A 60 -11.32 5.14 -15.95
C ASP A 60 -11.81 4.48 -17.25
N ILE A 61 -12.64 3.42 -17.20
CA ILE A 61 -13.20 2.77 -18.40
C ILE A 61 -14.24 3.66 -19.09
N LEU A 62 -15.01 4.42 -18.31
CA LEU A 62 -15.95 5.42 -18.83
C LEU A 62 -15.22 6.55 -19.55
N LEU A 63 -14.15 7.08 -18.95
CA LEU A 63 -13.32 8.14 -19.55
C LEU A 63 -12.62 7.67 -20.83
N ILE A 64 -12.12 6.43 -20.85
CA ILE A 64 -11.54 5.81 -22.06
C ILE A 64 -12.59 5.71 -23.16
N SER A 65 -13.78 5.23 -22.83
CA SER A 65 -14.88 5.09 -23.80
C SER A 65 -15.32 6.45 -24.34
N MET A 66 -15.32 7.50 -23.51
CA MET A 66 -15.57 8.89 -23.94
C MET A 66 -14.48 9.42 -24.87
N ALA A 67 -13.22 9.28 -24.48
CA ALA A 67 -12.09 9.77 -25.27
C ALA A 67 -12.04 9.07 -26.64
N LEU A 68 -12.20 7.74 -26.68
CA LEU A 68 -12.26 6.96 -27.92
C LEU A 68 -13.48 7.36 -28.77
N GLY A 69 -14.66 7.47 -28.17
CA GLY A 69 -15.88 7.90 -28.88
C GLY A 69 -15.72 9.28 -29.52
N CYS A 70 -15.15 10.25 -28.80
CA CYS A 70 -14.87 11.59 -29.30
C CYS A 70 -13.79 11.59 -30.40
N LEU A 71 -12.69 10.85 -30.21
CA LEU A 71 -11.60 10.74 -31.19
C LEU A 71 -12.08 10.10 -32.50
N TYR A 72 -12.76 8.95 -32.44
CA TYR A 72 -13.29 8.28 -33.62
C TYR A 72 -14.44 9.06 -34.26
N GLY A 73 -15.31 9.69 -33.46
CA GLY A 73 -16.33 10.62 -33.95
C GLY A 73 -15.74 11.78 -34.74
N SER A 74 -14.68 12.39 -34.21
CA SER A 74 -13.98 13.48 -34.89
C SER A 74 -13.29 13.02 -36.19
N ALA A 75 -12.65 11.84 -36.18
CA ALA A 75 -12.04 11.26 -37.38
C ALA A 75 -13.09 10.94 -38.46
N VAL A 76 -14.24 10.41 -38.07
CA VAL A 76 -15.37 10.15 -38.98
C VAL A 76 -15.92 11.45 -39.56
N LEU A 77 -16.12 12.48 -38.75
CA LEU A 77 -16.59 13.79 -39.21
C LEU A 77 -15.61 14.41 -40.22
N VAL A 78 -14.31 14.34 -39.94
CA VAL A 78 -13.27 14.82 -40.86
C VAL A 78 -13.28 14.06 -42.19
N LEU A 79 -13.49 12.74 -42.16
CA LEU A 79 -13.58 11.92 -43.37
C LEU A 79 -14.87 12.18 -44.18
N LEU A 80 -15.97 12.54 -43.52
CA LEU A 80 -17.26 12.81 -44.18
C LEU A 80 -17.35 14.24 -44.74
N PHE A 81 -16.73 15.22 -44.08
CA PHE A 81 -16.81 16.64 -44.46
C PHE A 81 -15.56 17.18 -45.16
N GLY A 82 -14.45 16.41 -45.16
CA GLY A 82 -13.23 16.77 -45.87
C GLY A 82 -13.30 16.49 -47.37
N HIS A 83 -13.42 17.52 -48.20
CA HIS A 83 -13.28 17.42 -49.67
C HIS A 83 -11.83 17.12 -50.13
N TRP A 84 -10.85 17.12 -49.22
CA TRP A 84 -9.43 16.95 -49.50
C TRP A 84 -8.93 15.62 -48.94
N PHE A 85 -9.01 14.58 -49.77
CA PHE A 85 -8.84 13.17 -49.40
C PHE A 85 -7.50 12.84 -48.69
N ASN A 86 -6.41 13.54 -49.05
CA ASN A 86 -5.06 13.26 -48.52
C ASN A 86 -4.80 13.91 -47.15
N SER A 87 -5.35 15.09 -46.88
CA SER A 87 -5.17 15.76 -45.59
C SER A 87 -6.08 15.18 -44.50
N ALA A 88 -7.28 14.73 -44.89
CA ALA A 88 -8.23 14.07 -43.98
C ALA A 88 -7.73 12.70 -43.49
N THR A 89 -7.09 11.93 -44.36
CA THR A 89 -6.49 10.62 -44.01
C THR A 89 -5.27 10.78 -43.11
N LEU A 90 -4.41 11.77 -43.35
CA LEU A 90 -3.28 12.09 -42.47
C LEU A 90 -3.77 12.50 -41.06
N LEU A 91 -4.79 13.36 -40.97
CA LEU A 91 -5.35 13.78 -39.69
C LEU A 91 -5.99 12.60 -38.94
N ALA A 92 -6.73 11.73 -39.64
CA ALA A 92 -7.30 10.52 -39.04
C ALA A 92 -6.21 9.56 -38.54
N ALA A 93 -5.13 9.36 -39.31
CA ALA A 93 -3.99 8.55 -38.88
C ALA A 93 -3.31 9.15 -37.63
N VAL A 94 -3.08 10.46 -37.60
CA VAL A 94 -2.52 11.16 -36.43
C VAL A 94 -3.43 11.01 -35.21
N LEU A 95 -4.74 11.16 -35.36
CA LEU A 95 -5.71 10.98 -34.27
C LEU A 95 -5.74 9.53 -33.76
N VAL A 96 -5.64 8.54 -34.65
CA VAL A 96 -5.58 7.12 -34.26
C VAL A 96 -4.26 6.79 -33.56
N VAL A 97 -3.12 7.33 -34.03
CA VAL A 97 -1.81 7.12 -33.39
C VAL A 97 -1.76 7.80 -32.02
N ILE A 98 -2.25 9.03 -31.90
CA ILE A 98 -2.31 9.75 -30.62
C ILE A 98 -3.30 9.05 -29.68
N GLY A 99 -4.50 8.69 -30.15
CA GLY A 99 -5.49 7.98 -29.35
C GLY A 99 -5.03 6.59 -28.90
N GLY A 100 -4.38 5.84 -29.79
CA GLY A 100 -3.75 4.56 -29.48
C GLY A 100 -2.59 4.69 -28.51
N GLY A 101 -1.73 5.69 -28.69
CA GLY A 101 -0.61 6.00 -27.79
C GLY A 101 -1.07 6.41 -26.40
N MET A 102 -2.10 7.26 -26.29
CA MET A 102 -2.72 7.63 -25.02
C MET A 102 -3.35 6.42 -24.33
N SER A 103 -4.06 5.57 -25.07
CA SER A 103 -4.67 4.34 -24.53
C SER A 103 -3.62 3.37 -24.01
N TYR A 104 -2.51 3.19 -24.74
CA TYR A 104 -1.39 2.36 -24.31
C TYR A 104 -0.72 2.88 -23.03
N LYS A 105 -0.40 4.18 -22.98
CA LYS A 105 0.17 4.82 -21.79
C LYS A 105 -0.78 4.76 -20.60
N TRP A 106 -2.08 4.84 -20.83
CA TRP A 106 -3.07 4.70 -19.77
C TRP A 106 -3.19 3.26 -19.24
N ILE A 107 -3.11 2.24 -20.10
CA ILE A 107 -3.04 0.84 -19.67
C ILE A 107 -1.78 0.61 -18.82
N GLU A 108 -0.65 1.20 -19.21
CA GLU A 108 0.60 1.16 -18.42
C GLU A 108 0.40 1.82 -17.06
N VAL A 109 -0.20 3.01 -17.01
CA VAL A 109 -0.53 3.72 -15.75
C VAL A 109 -1.52 2.93 -14.90
N SER A 110 -2.54 2.30 -15.48
CA SER A 110 -3.49 1.48 -14.71
C SER A 110 -2.82 0.23 -14.15
N ARG A 111 -1.95 -0.44 -14.91
CA ARG A 111 -1.18 -1.60 -14.41
C ARG A 111 -0.27 -1.17 -13.28
N GLU A 112 0.40 -0.04 -13.44
CA GLU A 112 1.28 0.52 -12.41
C GLU A 112 0.49 0.97 -11.18
N SER A 113 -0.70 1.56 -11.35
CA SER A 113 -1.58 1.92 -10.24
C SER A 113 -2.11 0.69 -9.50
N THR A 114 -2.46 -0.38 -10.20
CA THR A 114 -2.86 -1.65 -9.56
C THR A 114 -1.68 -2.25 -8.80
N ARG A 115 -0.49 -2.30 -9.42
CA ARG A 115 0.75 -2.76 -8.77
C ARG A 115 1.06 -1.95 -7.51
N LEU A 116 1.00 -0.62 -7.58
CA LEU A 116 1.23 0.26 -6.43
C LEU A 116 0.14 0.10 -5.36
N GLY A 117 -1.11 -0.16 -5.76
CA GLY A 117 -2.20 -0.49 -4.84
C GLY A 117 -1.94 -1.80 -4.09
N GLU A 118 -1.54 -2.85 -4.81
CA GLU A 118 -1.15 -4.14 -4.22
C GLU A 118 0.04 -3.98 -3.27
N VAL A 119 1.08 -3.23 -3.67
CA VAL A 119 2.23 -2.93 -2.80
C VAL A 119 1.80 -2.15 -1.55
N PHE A 120 0.89 -1.18 -1.68
CA PHE A 120 0.37 -0.43 -0.55
C PHE A 120 -0.43 -1.30 0.42
N GLU A 121 -1.32 -2.15 -0.09
CA GLU A 121 -2.08 -3.10 0.73
C GLU A 121 -1.16 -4.11 1.42
N GLU A 122 -0.19 -4.66 0.69
CA GLU A 122 0.81 -5.59 1.22
C GLU A 122 1.69 -4.92 2.27
N THR A 123 2.14 -3.69 2.05
CA THR A 123 2.90 -2.90 3.03
C THR A 123 2.13 -2.73 4.32
N ASN A 124 0.86 -2.34 4.24
CA ASN A 124 0.02 -2.16 5.42
C ASN A 124 -0.24 -3.49 6.13
N ARG A 125 -0.45 -4.58 5.38
CA ARG A 125 -0.62 -5.93 5.93
C ARG A 125 0.62 -6.38 6.68
N LEU A 126 1.80 -6.19 6.10
CA LEU A 126 3.08 -6.53 6.70
C LEU A 126 3.34 -5.69 7.97
N LEU A 127 3.16 -4.37 7.91
CA LEU A 127 3.30 -3.48 9.07
C LEU A 127 2.34 -3.85 10.21
N PHE A 128 1.09 -4.18 9.87
CA PHE A 128 0.12 -4.66 10.84
C PHE A 128 0.60 -5.98 11.47
N LYS A 129 1.01 -6.96 10.65
CA LYS A 129 1.53 -8.25 11.14
C LYS A 129 2.74 -8.07 12.05
N ALA A 130 3.64 -7.15 11.72
CA ALA A 130 4.83 -6.87 12.54
C ALA A 130 4.48 -6.21 13.88
N LYS A 131 3.61 -5.18 13.86
CA LYS A 131 3.18 -4.47 15.07
C LYS A 131 2.34 -5.33 16.01
N PHE A 132 1.67 -6.34 15.50
CA PHE A 132 0.75 -7.19 16.27
C PHE A 132 1.12 -8.67 16.21
N GLY A 133 2.38 -8.99 15.90
CA GLY A 133 2.84 -10.37 15.68
C GLY A 133 3.07 -11.18 16.95
N SER A 134 3.09 -10.54 18.11
CA SER A 134 3.16 -11.22 19.41
C SER A 134 2.19 -10.61 20.40
N ALA A 135 1.71 -11.45 21.33
CA ALA A 135 0.82 -11.03 22.40
C ALA A 135 1.48 -9.96 23.30
N GLU A 136 2.80 -10.03 23.49
CA GLU A 136 3.57 -9.07 24.27
C GLU A 136 3.63 -7.69 23.59
N VAL A 137 3.96 -7.64 22.29
CA VAL A 137 4.00 -6.37 21.53
C VAL A 137 2.60 -5.77 21.45
N TYR A 138 1.58 -6.59 21.25
CA TYR A 138 0.19 -6.17 21.30
C TYR A 138 -0.18 -5.54 22.65
N GLN A 139 0.16 -6.20 23.77
CA GLN A 139 -0.09 -5.68 25.11
C GLN A 139 0.69 -4.39 25.40
N ASN A 140 1.91 -4.25 24.90
CA ASN A 140 2.70 -3.02 25.05
C ASN A 140 2.11 -1.84 24.26
N TYR A 141 1.64 -2.09 23.03
CA TYR A 141 1.08 -1.04 22.17
C TYR A 141 -0.34 -0.61 22.56
N PHE A 142 -1.19 -1.56 22.97
CA PHE A 142 -2.57 -1.26 23.32
C PHE A 142 -2.83 -1.21 24.83
N GLY A 143 -1.85 -1.59 25.66
CA GLY A 143 -2.02 -1.74 27.10
C GLY A 143 -2.93 -2.90 27.47
N PRO A 144 -3.09 -3.21 28.77
CA PRO A 144 -4.29 -3.91 29.21
C PRO A 144 -5.50 -3.09 28.76
N PHE A 145 -6.44 -3.75 28.10
CA PHE A 145 -7.71 -3.15 27.68
C PHE A 145 -8.65 -2.86 28.86
N ASP A 146 -8.09 -2.78 30.05
CA ASP A 146 -8.78 -2.78 31.31
C ASP A 146 -9.01 -1.33 31.73
N GLY A 147 -10.29 -0.93 31.67
CA GLY A 147 -10.83 0.10 32.55
C GLY A 147 -10.80 1.55 32.05
N ALA A 148 -12.01 2.12 31.90
CA ALA A 148 -12.33 3.51 32.21
C ALA A 148 -11.73 4.65 31.35
N GLY A 149 -11.55 4.44 30.05
CA GLY A 149 -11.72 5.56 29.12
C GLY A 149 -13.20 5.96 29.07
N ASP A 150 -13.65 6.95 29.84
CA ASP A 150 -15.07 7.35 29.94
C ASP A 150 -15.70 7.81 28.62
N ARG A 151 -14.88 8.07 27.60
CA ARG A 151 -15.35 8.64 26.34
C ARG A 151 -15.94 7.61 25.39
N TYR A 152 -15.25 6.48 25.17
CA TYR A 152 -15.62 5.44 24.19
C TYR A 152 -15.22 4.03 24.65
N PRO A 153 -15.94 2.97 24.21
CA PRO A 153 -15.54 1.58 24.47
C PRO A 153 -14.46 1.11 23.48
N VAL A 154 -13.25 1.65 23.62
CA VAL A 154 -12.09 1.36 22.77
C VAL A 154 -11.70 -0.12 22.86
N GLY A 155 -11.44 -0.73 21.70
CA GLY A 155 -10.89 -2.09 21.60
C GLY A 155 -11.26 -2.85 20.35
N HIS A 156 -10.73 -4.06 20.27
CA HIS A 156 -11.18 -5.11 19.36
C HIS A 156 -12.21 -5.98 20.09
N TRP A 157 -13.32 -6.23 19.42
CA TRP A 157 -14.48 -6.92 19.97
C TRP A 157 -14.88 -8.01 18.97
N GLN A 158 -14.86 -9.27 19.40
CA GLN A 158 -15.24 -10.42 18.59
C GLN A 158 -16.71 -10.74 18.84
N LEU A 159 -17.45 -11.16 17.81
CA LEU A 159 -18.82 -11.62 18.00
C LEU A 159 -18.84 -12.83 18.96
N ASP A 160 -19.72 -12.78 19.95
CA ASP A 160 -20.07 -13.89 20.82
C ASP A 160 -21.38 -14.53 20.31
N GLY A 161 -21.26 -15.45 19.36
CA GLY A 161 -22.39 -16.13 18.72
C GLY A 161 -22.18 -16.42 17.23
N GLN A 162 -23.25 -16.83 16.56
CA GLN A 162 -23.25 -17.05 15.10
C GLN A 162 -23.96 -15.90 14.38
N SER A 163 -23.25 -15.24 13.46
CA SER A 163 -23.78 -14.23 12.55
C SER A 163 -22.84 -14.08 11.35
N HIS A 164 -23.27 -13.37 10.31
CA HIS A 164 -22.38 -12.95 9.23
C HIS A 164 -21.44 -11.81 9.66
N TYR A 165 -21.75 -11.09 10.75
CA TYR A 165 -20.80 -10.16 11.37
C TYR A 165 -19.77 -10.93 12.19
N THR A 166 -18.54 -10.45 12.22
CA THR A 166 -17.41 -11.19 12.80
C THR A 166 -16.75 -10.43 13.95
N ARG A 167 -16.45 -9.15 13.74
CA ARG A 167 -15.73 -8.30 14.70
C ARG A 167 -16.06 -6.82 14.57
N LEU A 168 -15.86 -6.10 15.66
CA LEU A 168 -16.05 -4.66 15.79
C LEU A 168 -14.77 -4.06 16.35
N ILE A 169 -14.24 -3.04 15.70
CA ILE A 169 -13.03 -2.32 16.13
C ILE A 169 -13.41 -0.87 16.43
N ILE A 170 -13.03 -0.39 17.62
CA ILE A 170 -13.27 0.99 18.06
C ILE A 170 -11.95 1.60 18.50
N ASN A 171 -11.53 2.70 17.87
CA ASN A 171 -10.28 3.39 18.23
C ASN A 171 -10.48 4.45 19.33
N ALA A 172 -9.38 5.07 19.78
CA ALA A 172 -9.39 6.10 20.82
C ALA A 172 -10.18 7.38 20.44
N GLU A 173 -10.32 7.67 19.15
CA GLU A 173 -11.15 8.77 18.64
C GLU A 173 -12.65 8.44 18.57
N GLY A 174 -13.04 7.21 18.90
CA GLY A 174 -14.42 6.73 18.79
C GLY A 174 -14.84 6.40 17.36
N ARG A 175 -13.92 6.23 16.42
CA ARG A 175 -14.24 5.70 15.08
C ARG A 175 -14.42 4.19 15.18
N ALA A 176 -15.46 3.69 14.52
CA ALA A 176 -15.84 2.29 14.56
C ALA A 176 -15.74 1.66 13.16
N TRP A 177 -15.28 0.41 13.13
CA TRP A 177 -15.28 -0.45 11.95
C TRP A 177 -15.99 -1.75 12.29
N LEU A 178 -17.00 -2.10 11.53
CA LEU A 178 -17.76 -3.35 11.69
C LEU A 178 -17.43 -4.29 10.54
N PHE A 179 -16.89 -5.45 10.87
CA PHE A 179 -16.48 -6.47 9.91
C PHE A 179 -17.54 -7.55 9.78
N TYR A 180 -17.64 -8.11 8.59
CA TYR A 180 -18.59 -9.15 8.24
C TYR A 180 -18.06 -10.01 7.10
N GLN A 181 -18.48 -11.28 7.08
CA GLN A 181 -18.15 -12.22 6.03
C GLN A 181 -18.97 -11.89 4.78
N CYS A 182 -18.28 -11.54 3.69
CA CYS A 182 -18.92 -11.19 2.41
C CYS A 182 -18.74 -12.27 1.34
N GLN A 183 -17.71 -13.12 1.47
CA GLN A 183 -17.53 -14.35 0.71
C GLN A 183 -16.95 -15.45 1.63
N ILE A 184 -16.85 -16.68 1.12
CA ILE A 184 -16.38 -17.85 1.90
C ILE A 184 -15.02 -17.55 2.57
N ASP A 185 -14.08 -16.99 1.80
CA ASP A 185 -12.72 -16.69 2.26
C ASP A 185 -12.42 -15.18 2.32
N ALA A 186 -13.44 -14.32 2.36
CA ALA A 186 -13.25 -12.87 2.38
C ALA A 186 -14.10 -12.18 3.46
N GLU A 187 -13.43 -11.36 4.26
CA GLU A 187 -14.04 -10.47 5.23
C GLU A 187 -14.06 -9.04 4.68
N CYS A 188 -15.24 -8.44 4.69
CA CYS A 188 -15.46 -7.05 4.32
C CYS A 188 -15.66 -6.21 5.59
N HIS A 189 -15.58 -4.88 5.46
CA HIS A 189 -15.83 -3.98 6.58
C HIS A 189 -16.66 -2.76 6.18
N SER A 190 -17.43 -2.27 7.14
CA SER A 190 -18.04 -0.94 7.13
C SER A 190 -17.24 -0.01 8.02
N GLY A 191 -16.74 1.08 7.45
CA GLY A 191 -15.93 2.07 8.17
C GLY A 191 -16.77 3.23 8.72
N PRO A 192 -16.13 4.24 9.34
CA PRO A 192 -16.82 5.41 9.86
C PRO A 192 -17.42 6.27 8.73
N GLY A 193 -18.74 6.50 8.78
CA GLY A 193 -19.48 7.34 7.83
C GLY A 193 -19.61 8.81 8.24
N GLY A 194 -19.05 9.21 9.39
CA GLY A 194 -19.20 10.55 9.95
C GLY A 194 -18.19 10.82 11.07
N SER A 195 -18.55 11.68 12.04
CA SER A 195 -17.67 12.16 13.11
C SER A 195 -17.34 11.13 14.21
N GLY A 196 -17.51 9.83 13.95
CA GLY A 196 -17.35 8.75 14.94
C GLY A 196 -18.54 8.60 15.90
N LEU A 197 -18.32 7.86 16.99
CA LEU A 197 -19.29 7.56 18.03
C LEU A 197 -19.72 8.85 18.75
N ARG A 198 -21.04 9.00 18.88
CA ARG A 198 -21.67 10.06 19.67
C ARG A 198 -22.39 9.43 20.84
N ARG A 199 -22.12 9.93 22.04
CA ARG A 199 -22.84 9.50 23.24
C ARG A 199 -24.31 9.90 23.12
N ILE A 200 -25.21 9.03 23.56
CA ILE A 200 -26.63 9.37 23.66
C ILE A 200 -26.81 10.19 24.93
N ALA A 201 -27.40 11.39 24.83
CA ALA A 201 -27.38 12.43 25.86
C ALA A 201 -27.85 11.97 27.26
N ASP A 202 -28.68 10.93 27.33
CA ASP A 202 -29.28 10.43 28.58
C ASP A 202 -28.83 9.01 28.97
N GLN A 203 -27.88 8.42 28.23
CA GLN A 203 -27.49 7.01 28.40
C GLN A 203 -25.96 6.87 28.32
N PRO A 204 -25.24 6.99 29.45
CA PRO A 204 -23.77 7.13 29.47
C PRO A 204 -23.02 5.88 28.99
N ALA A 205 -23.68 4.73 28.99
CA ALA A 205 -23.18 3.46 28.47
C ALA A 205 -23.60 3.20 27.01
N GLN A 206 -24.11 4.20 26.30
CA GLN A 206 -24.60 4.04 24.94
C GLN A 206 -24.07 5.09 23.97
N TRP A 207 -23.80 4.61 22.77
CA TRP A 207 -23.28 5.40 21.67
C TRP A 207 -24.02 5.08 20.38
N ARG A 208 -24.12 6.08 19.50
CA ARG A 208 -24.55 5.90 18.11
C ARG A 208 -23.42 6.29 17.18
N ALA A 209 -23.27 5.55 16.10
CA ALA A 209 -22.39 5.90 15.00
C ALA A 209 -23.07 5.59 13.67
N SER A 210 -22.73 6.36 12.65
CA SER A 210 -23.08 6.03 11.27
C SER A 210 -21.90 5.31 10.64
N LEU A 211 -22.13 4.11 10.12
CA LEU A 211 -21.15 3.33 9.39
C LEU A 211 -21.42 3.41 7.90
N LYS A 212 -20.35 3.52 7.12
CA LYS A 212 -20.39 3.50 5.66
C LYS A 212 -19.70 2.23 5.15
N PRO A 213 -20.45 1.32 4.50
CA PRO A 213 -19.83 0.18 3.81
C PRO A 213 -19.01 0.67 2.61
N GLN A 214 -18.06 -0.15 2.14
CA GLN A 214 -17.31 0.16 0.91
C GLN A 214 -18.25 0.38 -0.29
N ALA A 215 -19.31 -0.43 -0.36
CA ALA A 215 -20.40 -0.28 -1.32
C ALA A 215 -21.76 -0.28 -0.60
N GLY A 216 -22.60 0.70 -0.92
CA GLY A 216 -23.95 0.82 -0.37
C GLY A 216 -24.20 2.12 0.42
N LEU A 217 -25.38 2.19 1.02
CA LEU A 217 -25.79 3.34 1.84
C LEU A 217 -25.23 3.22 3.26
N ALA A 218 -24.92 4.37 3.84
CA ALA A 218 -24.56 4.45 5.25
C ALA A 218 -25.75 4.00 6.12
N PHE A 219 -25.46 3.39 7.24
CA PHE A 219 -26.45 2.90 8.20
C PHE A 219 -25.97 3.19 9.61
N ASP A 220 -26.94 3.36 10.52
CA ASP A 220 -26.62 3.66 11.90
C ASP A 220 -26.51 2.37 12.72
N ILE A 221 -25.60 2.43 13.69
CA ILE A 221 -25.43 1.43 14.73
C ILE A 221 -25.64 2.06 16.09
N LYS A 222 -26.14 1.26 17.03
CA LYS A 222 -26.19 1.62 18.45
C LYS A 222 -25.37 0.61 19.23
N ILE A 223 -24.43 1.13 20.00
CA ILE A 223 -23.54 0.33 20.86
C ILE A 223 -23.95 0.58 22.29
N THR A 224 -24.22 -0.49 23.04
CA THR A 224 -24.54 -0.46 24.47
C THR A 224 -23.50 -1.27 25.22
N ARG A 225 -22.83 -0.67 26.19
CA ARG A 225 -21.96 -1.42 27.11
C ARG A 225 -22.84 -2.12 28.14
N THR A 226 -22.79 -3.45 28.15
CA THR A 226 -23.59 -4.32 29.02
C THR A 226 -22.83 -4.66 30.31
N GLU A 227 -21.65 -5.26 30.18
CA GLU A 227 -20.82 -5.69 31.31
C GLU A 227 -19.33 -5.39 31.05
N ALA A 228 -18.48 -5.65 32.03
CA ALA A 228 -17.04 -5.54 31.85
C ALA A 228 -16.58 -6.53 30.76
N GLY A 229 -16.21 -6.00 29.59
CA GLY A 229 -15.73 -6.81 28.47
C GLY A 229 -16.80 -7.27 27.49
N THR A 230 -18.04 -6.78 27.56
CA THR A 230 -19.07 -7.06 26.52
C THR A 230 -19.75 -5.79 26.00
N LEU A 231 -20.12 -5.81 24.71
CA LEU A 231 -20.91 -4.78 24.03
C LEU A 231 -22.09 -5.42 23.31
N ALA A 232 -23.28 -4.87 23.49
CA ALA A 232 -24.41 -5.12 22.61
C ALA A 232 -24.38 -4.12 21.44
N LEU A 233 -24.51 -4.62 20.22
CA LEU A 233 -24.61 -3.86 18.98
C LEU A 233 -26.00 -4.07 18.37
N GLU A 234 -26.76 -3.00 18.23
CA GLU A 234 -27.98 -2.98 17.41
C GLU A 234 -27.61 -2.45 16.02
N VAL A 235 -27.80 -3.27 14.98
CA VAL A 235 -27.50 -2.93 13.59
C VAL A 235 -28.59 -3.42 12.65
N ARG A 236 -29.24 -2.47 11.96
CA ARG A 236 -30.43 -2.69 11.10
C ARG A 236 -31.57 -3.36 11.87
N ASP A 237 -31.56 -4.69 11.98
CA ASP A 237 -32.56 -5.52 12.68
C ASP A 237 -31.91 -6.64 13.52
N HIS A 238 -30.59 -6.56 13.74
CA HIS A 238 -29.83 -7.57 14.47
C HIS A 238 -29.34 -6.99 15.79
N ASN A 239 -29.57 -7.73 16.86
CA ASN A 239 -28.99 -7.48 18.17
C ASN A 239 -27.88 -8.50 18.40
N LEU A 240 -26.65 -8.02 18.39
CA LEU A 240 -25.45 -8.84 18.43
C LEU A 240 -24.70 -8.55 19.71
N VAL A 241 -24.12 -9.57 20.33
CA VAL A 241 -23.25 -9.41 21.49
C VAL A 241 -21.82 -9.62 21.04
N PHE A 242 -20.94 -8.69 21.38
CA PHE A 242 -19.52 -8.77 21.13
C PHE A 242 -18.78 -8.85 22.46
N ALA A 243 -17.86 -9.80 22.56
CA ALA A 243 -16.94 -9.94 23.68
C ALA A 243 -15.60 -9.28 23.33
N LYS A 244 -14.96 -8.66 24.31
CA LYS A 244 -13.64 -8.06 24.13
C LYS A 244 -12.63 -9.16 23.86
N ALA A 245 -11.88 -9.02 22.78
CA ALA A 245 -10.88 -9.99 22.38
C ALA A 245 -9.65 -9.26 21.84
N PRO A 246 -8.43 -9.81 22.00
CA PRO A 246 -7.31 -9.34 21.20
C PRO A 246 -7.69 -9.45 19.70
N PRO A 247 -7.14 -8.59 18.81
CA PRO A 247 -7.23 -8.80 17.38
C PRO A 247 -6.67 -10.18 17.06
N PRO A 248 -7.03 -10.75 15.91
CA PRO A 248 -6.44 -11.98 15.44
C PRO A 248 -4.94 -11.79 15.25
N VAL A 249 -4.17 -12.13 16.29
CA VAL A 249 -2.74 -12.35 16.26
C VAL A 249 -2.55 -13.80 15.85
N ASP A 250 -1.53 -14.09 15.05
CA ASP A 250 -1.16 -15.47 14.73
C ASP A 250 -0.89 -16.22 16.05
N PRO A 251 -1.69 -17.23 16.42
CA PRO A 251 -1.55 -17.91 17.70
C PRO A 251 -0.30 -18.79 17.76
N ALA A 252 0.31 -19.09 16.60
CA ALA A 252 1.53 -19.87 16.47
C ALA A 252 2.44 -19.16 15.46
N PRO A 253 2.99 -17.98 15.83
CA PRO A 253 3.87 -17.26 14.92
C PRO A 253 5.01 -18.18 14.53
N ALA A 254 5.31 -18.22 13.23
CA ALA A 254 6.38 -19.06 12.71
C ALA A 254 7.67 -18.77 13.48
N ALA A 255 8.42 -19.84 13.79
CA ALA A 255 9.64 -19.73 14.57
C ALA A 255 10.60 -18.73 13.91
N GLN A 256 11.05 -17.74 14.68
CA GLN A 256 12.03 -16.77 14.22
C GLN A 256 13.39 -17.45 14.14
N SER A 257 13.88 -17.72 12.93
CA SER A 257 15.27 -18.16 12.72
C SER A 257 16.22 -16.97 12.68
N MET A 258 15.69 -15.78 12.33
CA MET A 258 16.44 -14.55 12.31
C MET A 258 16.33 -13.77 13.63
N ARG A 259 17.48 -13.26 14.09
CA ARG A 259 17.60 -12.44 15.28
C ARG A 259 18.13 -11.07 14.89
N PHE A 260 17.44 -10.01 15.32
CA PHE A 260 17.97 -8.65 15.20
C PHE A 260 19.08 -8.44 16.23
N ILE A 261 20.27 -8.07 15.76
CA ILE A 261 21.43 -7.80 16.63
C ILE A 261 21.36 -6.35 17.12
N GLY A 262 21.02 -5.42 16.24
CA GLY A 262 20.88 -4.01 16.58
C GLY A 262 21.42 -3.07 15.51
N PRO A 263 21.22 -1.76 15.70
CA PRO A 263 21.88 -0.73 14.91
C PRO A 263 23.32 -0.50 15.42
N PHE A 264 24.21 -0.18 14.48
CA PHE A 264 25.57 0.25 14.72
C PHE A 264 25.83 1.50 13.91
N ALA A 265 26.39 2.54 14.51
CA ALA A 265 26.54 3.82 13.84
C ALA A 265 27.85 4.54 14.17
N HIS A 266 28.20 5.45 13.27
CA HIS A 266 29.26 6.43 13.42
C HIS A 266 28.86 7.73 12.74
N LEU A 267 29.25 8.83 13.37
CA LEU A 267 28.98 10.19 12.94
C LEU A 267 30.30 10.94 12.84
N GLU A 268 30.53 11.54 11.68
CA GLU A 268 31.66 12.42 11.44
C GLU A 268 31.15 13.81 11.09
N CYS A 269 31.57 14.82 11.84
CA CYS A 269 31.11 16.20 11.67
C CYS A 269 32.13 17.03 10.89
N SER A 270 31.65 17.74 9.87
CA SER A 270 32.45 18.67 9.07
C SER A 270 31.64 19.92 8.75
N GLY A 271 31.94 21.01 9.48
CA GLY A 271 31.20 22.27 9.36
C GLY A 271 29.71 22.08 9.63
N ALA A 272 28.86 22.47 8.67
CA ALA A 272 27.40 22.33 8.76
C ALA A 272 26.88 20.92 8.37
N HIS A 273 27.78 19.97 8.10
CA HIS A 273 27.43 18.65 7.59
C HIS A 273 27.83 17.54 8.57
N ALA A 274 26.97 16.52 8.61
CA ALA A 274 27.11 15.30 9.38
C ALA A 274 27.17 14.11 8.42
N THR A 275 28.31 13.43 8.35
CA THR A 275 28.45 12.17 7.61
C THR A 275 28.04 11.02 8.52
N VAL A 276 26.88 10.45 8.22
CA VAL A 276 26.29 9.35 8.98
C VAL A 276 26.56 8.04 8.25
N ARG A 277 27.19 7.12 8.98
CA ARG A 277 27.39 5.73 8.58
C ARG A 277 26.68 4.86 9.61
N GLN A 278 25.57 4.22 9.23
CA GLN A 278 24.77 3.39 10.13
C GLN A 278 24.40 2.09 9.46
N VAL A 279 24.43 0.98 10.20
CA VAL A 279 24.03 -0.35 9.74
C VAL A 279 23.11 -1.00 10.76
N TRP A 280 22.00 -1.57 10.30
CA TRP A 280 21.17 -2.50 11.06
C TRP A 280 21.58 -3.92 10.69
N LEU A 281 21.83 -4.75 11.69
CA LEU A 281 22.36 -6.10 11.52
C LEU A 281 21.39 -7.17 12.06
N TRP A 282 21.21 -8.23 11.27
CA TRP A 282 20.47 -9.43 11.66
C TRP A 282 21.34 -10.68 11.51
N GLU A 283 21.02 -11.72 12.27
CA GLU A 283 21.67 -13.03 12.29
C GLU A 283 20.66 -14.14 12.00
N ASP A 284 20.99 -15.03 11.05
CA ASP A 284 20.25 -16.27 10.79
C ASP A 284 21.21 -17.45 10.98
N GLY A 285 21.35 -17.94 12.21
CA GLY A 285 22.39 -18.91 12.57
C GLY A 285 23.80 -18.43 12.19
N ALA A 286 24.41 -19.07 11.17
CA ALA A 286 25.73 -18.72 10.65
C ALA A 286 25.71 -17.74 9.46
N ARG A 287 24.59 -17.05 9.23
CA ARG A 287 24.45 -16.01 8.20
C ARG A 287 24.20 -14.67 8.86
N ARG A 288 24.53 -13.61 8.13
CA ARG A 288 24.28 -12.22 8.55
C ARG A 288 23.59 -11.48 7.42
N HIS A 289 22.66 -10.60 7.79
CA HIS A 289 21.94 -9.73 6.87
C HIS A 289 22.06 -8.29 7.34
N ALA A 290 22.19 -7.34 6.42
CA ALA A 290 22.40 -5.95 6.79
C ALA A 290 21.68 -4.96 5.87
N ILE A 291 21.29 -3.84 6.47
CA ILE A 291 20.85 -2.62 5.77
C ILE A 291 21.66 -1.47 6.31
N GLY A 292 22.07 -0.53 5.45
CA GLY A 292 22.83 0.62 5.92
C GLY A 292 22.50 1.95 5.26
N ILE A 293 22.93 3.02 5.91
CA ILE A 293 22.94 4.40 5.44
C ILE A 293 24.37 4.86 5.42
N PHE A 294 24.78 5.41 4.28
CA PHE A 294 26.07 6.05 4.10
C PHE A 294 25.81 7.37 3.39
N SER A 295 25.66 8.45 4.16
CA SER A 295 25.20 9.72 3.62
C SER A 295 25.74 10.89 4.42
N SER A 296 26.16 11.93 3.70
CA SER A 296 26.45 13.25 4.28
C SER A 296 25.20 14.10 4.23
N LEU A 297 24.74 14.53 5.40
CA LEU A 297 23.48 15.26 5.60
C LEU A 297 23.76 16.60 6.27
N VAL A 298 22.77 17.50 6.33
CA VAL A 298 22.90 18.77 7.05
C VAL A 298 22.65 18.52 8.54
N ALA A 299 23.62 18.88 9.39
CA ALA A 299 23.56 18.65 10.82
C ALA A 299 22.41 19.43 11.48
N GLY A 300 21.79 18.85 12.51
CA GLY A 300 20.70 19.46 13.28
C GLY A 300 19.39 19.71 12.51
N ARG A 301 19.20 19.06 11.35
CA ARG A 301 17.97 19.17 10.56
C ARG A 301 17.32 17.81 10.36
N TYR A 302 15.99 17.81 10.29
CA TYR A 302 15.25 16.64 9.86
C TYR A 302 15.49 16.36 8.37
N SER A 303 15.96 15.15 8.05
CA SER A 303 16.23 14.75 6.67
C SER A 303 15.10 13.84 6.16
N LEU A 304 14.53 14.24 5.03
CA LEU A 304 13.58 13.43 4.26
C LEU A 304 14.34 12.63 3.21
N HIS A 305 13.90 11.41 2.96
CA HIS A 305 14.40 10.55 1.88
C HIS A 305 15.89 10.19 1.99
N VAL A 306 16.35 9.81 3.18
CA VAL A 306 17.71 9.31 3.39
C VAL A 306 17.83 7.91 2.76
N PRO A 307 18.71 7.74 1.77
CA PRO A 307 18.67 6.57 0.91
C PRO A 307 19.32 5.36 1.61
N VAL A 308 18.59 4.25 1.80
CA VAL A 308 19.15 3.01 2.41
C VAL A 308 19.70 2.00 1.40
N ILE A 309 20.72 1.25 1.79
CA ILE A 309 21.35 0.17 1.03
C ILE A 309 20.97 -1.17 1.66
N VAL A 310 20.29 -2.02 0.88
CA VAL A 310 20.07 -3.42 1.26
C VAL A 310 21.32 -4.22 0.86
N MET A 311 22.03 -4.76 1.85
CA MET A 311 23.30 -5.47 1.64
C MET A 311 23.17 -6.99 1.54
N GLY A 312 21.96 -7.54 1.71
CA GLY A 312 21.69 -8.97 1.54
C GLY A 312 22.45 -9.87 2.52
N GLU A 313 22.67 -11.13 2.11
CA GLU A 313 23.38 -12.15 2.88
C GLU A 313 24.90 -11.94 2.83
N ALA A 314 25.54 -11.98 4.00
CA ALA A 314 27.00 -11.92 4.11
C ALA A 314 27.65 -13.29 3.98
N THR A 315 28.80 -13.32 3.28
CA THR A 315 29.70 -14.46 3.27
C THR A 315 30.68 -14.38 4.45
N ARG A 316 30.82 -15.46 5.22
CA ARG A 316 31.81 -15.52 6.31
C ARG A 316 33.25 -15.52 5.76
N GLN A 317 34.12 -14.72 6.38
CA GLN A 317 35.55 -14.67 6.12
C GLN A 317 36.35 -14.98 7.41
N ALA A 318 37.69 -15.03 7.30
CA ALA A 318 38.57 -15.34 8.43
C ALA A 318 38.44 -14.36 9.60
N GLU A 319 38.28 -13.06 9.31
CA GLU A 319 38.25 -11.98 10.31
C GLU A 319 36.85 -11.35 10.48
N GLY A 320 35.86 -11.69 9.64
CA GLY A 320 34.52 -11.09 9.73
C GLY A 320 33.52 -11.58 8.69
N TRP A 321 32.59 -10.71 8.33
CA TRP A 321 31.49 -10.97 7.39
C TRP A 321 31.58 -10.03 6.22
N ARG A 322 31.55 -10.53 4.98
CA ARG A 322 31.57 -9.69 3.78
C ARG A 322 30.19 -9.67 3.13
N PHE A 323 29.61 -8.49 3.06
CA PHE A 323 28.38 -8.19 2.34
C PHE A 323 28.71 -7.66 0.96
N SER A 324 27.90 -8.02 -0.03
CA SER A 324 27.88 -7.38 -1.33
C SER A 324 26.60 -6.54 -1.43
N TRP A 325 26.70 -5.36 -2.01
CA TRP A 325 25.53 -4.53 -2.22
C TRP A 325 25.52 -3.96 -3.62
N GLN A 326 24.32 -3.72 -4.14
CA GLN A 326 24.13 -3.07 -5.43
C GLN A 326 23.02 -2.04 -5.31
N ARG A 327 23.28 -0.82 -5.79
CA ARG A 327 22.29 0.25 -5.79
C ARG A 327 22.51 1.23 -6.92
N ARG A 328 21.44 1.53 -7.67
CA ARG A 328 21.44 2.52 -8.77
C ARG A 328 22.61 2.34 -9.76
N GLY A 329 22.91 1.09 -10.10
CA GLY A 329 23.99 0.75 -11.04
C GLY A 329 25.41 0.78 -10.45
N ARG A 330 25.58 1.04 -9.15
CA ARG A 330 26.84 0.88 -8.42
C ARG A 330 26.80 -0.40 -7.60
N SER A 331 27.88 -1.15 -7.62
CA SER A 331 28.14 -2.25 -6.69
C SER A 331 29.21 -1.84 -5.69
N GLY A 332 29.31 -2.60 -4.61
CA GLY A 332 30.40 -2.49 -3.67
C GLY A 332 30.37 -3.65 -2.71
N THR A 333 31.38 -3.71 -1.85
CA THR A 333 31.41 -4.68 -0.76
C THR A 333 31.61 -3.99 0.58
N ALA A 334 31.05 -4.57 1.62
CA ALA A 334 31.25 -4.09 2.99
C ALA A 334 31.75 -5.28 3.80
N SER A 335 32.91 -5.17 4.42
CA SER A 335 33.33 -6.16 5.43
C SER A 335 33.01 -5.63 6.82
N MET A 336 32.43 -6.49 7.64
CA MET A 336 32.06 -6.18 9.01
C MET A 336 32.60 -7.24 9.95
N GLU A 337 33.43 -6.82 10.88
CA GLU A 337 33.78 -7.60 12.05
C GLU A 337 32.87 -7.14 13.17
N HIS A 338 32.14 -8.05 13.82
CA HIS A 338 31.28 -7.66 14.93
C HIS A 338 31.65 -8.43 16.19
N THR A 339 31.68 -7.71 17.30
CA THR A 339 31.72 -8.23 18.65
C THR A 339 30.35 -8.00 19.31
N ALA A 340 30.20 -8.31 20.61
CA ALA A 340 28.97 -8.06 21.32
C ALA A 340 28.58 -6.57 21.41
N ASN A 341 29.56 -5.66 21.42
CA ASN A 341 29.33 -4.23 21.71
C ASN A 341 29.76 -3.29 20.57
N ASP A 342 30.67 -3.73 19.69
CA ASP A 342 31.23 -2.92 18.62
C ASP A 342 31.22 -3.67 17.28
N ALA A 343 31.03 -2.94 16.19
CA ALA A 343 31.17 -3.45 14.84
C ALA A 343 32.20 -2.61 14.07
N ILE A 344 33.27 -3.24 13.57
CA ILE A 344 34.22 -2.59 12.67
C ILE A 344 33.68 -2.79 11.26
N LEU A 345 33.27 -1.69 10.61
CA LEU A 345 32.83 -1.69 9.24
C LEU A 345 33.95 -1.14 8.35
N THR A 346 34.35 -1.93 7.37
CA THR A 346 35.18 -1.48 6.26
C THR A 346 34.31 -1.44 5.02
N LEU A 347 34.13 -0.24 4.45
CA LEU A 347 33.36 -0.06 3.22
C LEU A 347 34.32 0.00 2.04
N ASP A 348 34.14 -0.92 1.11
CA ASP A 348 34.80 -0.92 -0.18
C ASP A 348 33.75 -0.54 -1.24
N ILE A 349 33.82 0.71 -1.69
CA ILE A 349 32.90 1.26 -2.68
C ILE A 349 33.62 1.26 -4.03
N ASP A 350 33.08 0.53 -5.02
CA ASP A 350 33.68 0.45 -6.35
C ASP A 350 34.00 1.85 -6.90
N GLY A 351 35.30 2.12 -7.12
CA GLY A 351 35.82 3.39 -7.64
C GLY A 351 36.64 4.25 -6.66
N ARG A 352 36.91 3.79 -5.44
CA ARG A 352 38.02 4.29 -4.59
C ARG A 352 39.08 3.21 -4.46
N ASP A 353 40.36 3.58 -4.45
CA ASP A 353 41.46 2.63 -4.29
C ASP A 353 41.36 1.93 -2.92
N VAL A 354 41.65 0.63 -2.89
CA VAL A 354 41.56 -0.25 -1.72
C VAL A 354 42.47 0.21 -0.56
N GLU A 355 43.49 1.04 -0.84
CA GLU A 355 44.34 1.66 0.18
C GLU A 355 43.65 2.80 0.97
N ASP A 356 42.57 3.37 0.44
CA ASP A 356 41.71 4.39 1.08
C ASP A 356 40.39 3.78 1.62
N ALA A 357 40.34 2.47 1.85
CA ALA A 357 39.21 1.84 2.51
C ALA A 357 39.13 2.35 3.96
N ASP A 358 38.24 3.32 4.21
CA ASP A 358 37.93 3.86 5.54
C ASP A 358 37.54 2.70 6.48
N LYS A 359 38.51 2.18 7.24
CA LYS A 359 38.24 1.30 8.38
C LYS A 359 37.59 2.14 9.46
N LEU A 360 36.30 1.96 9.64
CA LEU A 360 35.50 2.81 10.50
C LEU A 360 34.84 1.98 11.60
N MET A 361 35.12 2.35 12.84
CA MET A 361 34.51 1.70 14.00
C MET A 361 33.09 2.25 14.18
N LEU A 362 32.10 1.39 14.01
CA LEU A 362 30.71 1.65 14.36
C LEU A 362 30.47 1.19 15.80
N LYS A 363 29.90 2.09 16.60
CA LYS A 363 29.50 1.75 17.97
C LYS A 363 28.08 1.22 17.96
N SER A 364 27.74 0.34 18.90
CA SER A 364 26.35 -0.04 19.13
C SER A 364 25.48 1.19 19.38
N GLY A 365 24.29 1.19 18.79
CA GLY A 365 23.36 2.31 18.77
C GLY A 365 23.17 2.90 17.37
N GLY A 366 22.04 3.58 17.17
CA GLY A 366 21.68 4.25 15.93
C GLY A 366 21.42 5.73 16.16
N PHE A 367 21.63 6.55 15.12
CA PHE A 367 21.17 7.94 15.07
C PHE A 367 19.80 8.03 14.41
N PHE A 368 19.57 7.19 13.39
CA PHE A 368 18.27 7.04 12.75
C PHE A 368 17.57 5.82 13.34
N ASN A 369 16.41 6.01 13.94
CA ASN A 369 15.55 4.92 14.36
C ASN A 369 14.34 4.90 13.44
N ASP A 370 14.13 3.79 12.73
CA ASP A 370 12.99 3.63 11.83
C ASP A 370 12.28 2.34 12.21
N GLU A 371 11.07 2.48 12.76
CA GLU A 371 10.24 1.35 13.18
C GLU A 371 10.06 0.34 12.04
N ARG A 372 10.04 0.77 10.78
CA ARG A 372 9.87 -0.14 9.63
C ARG A 372 11.10 -1.00 9.41
N ILE A 373 12.28 -0.57 9.84
CA ILE A 373 13.49 -1.39 9.77
C ILE A 373 13.55 -2.31 10.99
N GLU A 374 13.30 -1.76 12.17
CA GLU A 374 13.46 -2.47 13.43
C GLU A 374 12.36 -3.53 13.67
N LEU A 375 11.17 -3.33 13.11
CA LEU A 375 10.04 -4.26 13.18
C LEU A 375 10.01 -5.28 12.04
N ALA A 376 11.05 -5.38 11.20
CA ALA A 376 11.05 -6.34 10.10
C ALA A 376 10.72 -7.75 10.60
N PRO A 377 9.87 -8.53 9.91
CA PRO A 377 9.48 -9.87 10.32
C PRO A 377 10.69 -10.78 10.20
N LEU A 378 11.13 -11.32 11.33
CA LEU A 378 12.39 -12.05 11.44
C LEU A 378 12.17 -13.57 11.42
N THR A 379 11.23 -14.03 10.60
CA THR A 379 10.97 -15.46 10.49
C THR A 379 12.15 -16.17 9.84
N ASN A 380 12.64 -15.65 8.71
CA ASN A 380 13.72 -16.20 7.89
C ASN A 380 14.22 -15.14 6.88
N ALA A 381 15.29 -15.46 6.14
CA ALA A 381 15.90 -14.55 5.15
C ALA A 381 14.97 -14.15 3.99
N ALA A 382 14.06 -15.03 3.56
CA ALA A 382 13.12 -14.72 2.49
C ALA A 382 12.05 -13.71 2.95
N ASP A 383 11.53 -13.87 4.16
CA ASP A 383 10.60 -12.92 4.78
C ASP A 383 11.27 -11.56 5.00
N TRP A 384 12.55 -11.56 5.40
CA TRP A 384 13.35 -10.33 5.53
C TRP A 384 13.49 -9.60 4.19
N GLN A 385 13.85 -10.31 3.13
CA GLN A 385 14.00 -9.70 1.80
C GLN A 385 12.65 -9.18 1.27
N HIS A 386 11.60 -10.00 1.35
CA HIS A 386 10.24 -9.62 0.98
C HIS A 386 9.76 -8.38 1.75
N TRP A 387 10.05 -8.30 3.04
CA TRP A 387 9.74 -7.12 3.85
C TRP A 387 10.39 -5.87 3.29
N PHE A 388 11.69 -5.89 3.02
CA PHE A 388 12.37 -4.68 2.58
C PHE A 388 11.97 -4.28 1.16
N ASP A 389 11.68 -5.23 0.28
CA ASP A 389 11.17 -4.94 -1.07
C ASP A 389 9.81 -4.23 -1.06
N ASN A 390 8.94 -4.57 -0.09
CA ASN A 390 7.57 -4.04 0.00
C ASN A 390 7.43 -2.87 0.98
N VAL A 391 7.91 -3.01 2.21
CA VAL A 391 7.71 -1.99 3.25
C VAL A 391 8.63 -0.77 3.06
N LEU A 392 9.82 -0.98 2.48
CA LEU A 392 10.71 0.10 2.07
C LEU A 392 10.69 0.31 0.55
N THR A 393 9.55 0.19 -0.13
CA THR A 393 9.51 0.49 -1.58
C THR A 393 10.02 1.91 -1.87
N GLY A 394 11.06 2.01 -2.72
CA GLY A 394 11.79 3.26 -3.00
C GLY A 394 13.00 3.52 -2.08
N HIS A 395 13.12 2.73 -1.01
CA HIS A 395 14.24 2.58 -0.06
C HIS A 395 14.83 3.90 0.46
N PHE A 396 13.97 4.65 1.16
CA PHE A 396 14.40 5.77 1.97
C PHE A 396 13.85 5.70 3.40
N VAL A 397 14.66 6.18 4.35
CA VAL A 397 14.22 6.48 5.72
C VAL A 397 14.17 8.00 5.91
N SER A 398 13.57 8.44 7.01
CA SER A 398 13.62 9.83 7.42
C SER A 398 13.95 9.90 8.90
N GLY A 399 14.56 10.99 9.33
CA GLY A 399 14.92 11.16 10.74
C GLY A 399 15.70 12.43 11.01
N ASP A 400 15.87 12.72 12.29
CA ASP A 400 16.66 13.83 12.78
C ASP A 400 18.14 13.55 12.59
N VAL A 401 18.84 14.45 11.89
CA VAL A 401 20.29 14.40 11.78
C VAL A 401 20.90 14.99 13.06
N PRO A 402 21.82 14.28 13.74
CA PRO A 402 22.49 14.80 14.93
C PRO A 402 23.12 16.18 14.70
N VAL A 403 23.18 16.98 15.76
CA VAL A 403 23.87 18.27 15.74
C VAL A 403 25.38 18.03 15.78
N CYS A 404 26.08 18.78 14.93
CA CYS A 404 27.50 19.08 15.03
C CYS A 404 27.62 20.48 15.67
#